data_AF-A0A2R8CAC2-F1
#
_entry.id   AF-A0A2R8CAC2-F1
#
_cell.length_a   1.000
_cell.length_b   1.000
_cell.length_c   1.000
_cell.angle_alpha   90.00
_cell.angle_beta   90.00
_cell.angle_gamma   90.00
#
_symmetry.space_group_name_H-M   'P 1'
#
loop_
_entity.id
_entity.type
_entity.pdbx_description
1 polymer ?
#
loop_
_entity_poly.entity_id
_entity_poly.type
_entity_poly.pdbx_seq_one_letter_code
_entity_poly.pdbx_strand_id
1 'polypeptide(L)' 'MSDTPDFQDDPARSNKSDERTAFLILAVVLAPALAVAIVGGWGFFVWILQMFYGPPTG' A
#
# COMPACT_ATOMS: atom_id res chain seq x y z
N MET A 1 -35.90 -27.00 26.41
CA MET A 1 -35.16 -25.78 26.78
C MET A 1 -33.84 -25.87 26.03
N SER A 2 -33.76 -25.20 24.88
CA SER A 2 -32.62 -25.25 23.95
C SER A 2 -32.13 -23.82 23.80
N ASP A 3 -31.45 -23.29 24.81
CA ASP A 3 -30.72 -22.02 24.70
C ASP A 3 -29.41 -22.31 23.99
N THR A 4 -29.45 -22.30 22.66
CA THR A 4 -28.25 -22.13 21.85
C THR A 4 -27.91 -20.63 21.92
N PRO A 5 -26.78 -20.22 22.52
CA PRO A 5 -26.35 -18.83 22.42
C PRO A 5 -26.09 -18.53 20.94
N ASP A 6 -26.90 -17.61 20.39
CA ASP A 6 -26.66 -17.02 19.08
C ASP A 6 -25.36 -16.24 19.18
N PHE A 7 -24.27 -16.80 18.64
CA PHE A 7 -23.07 -16.03 18.36
C PHE A 7 -23.43 -15.13 17.19
N GLN A 8 -24.14 -14.06 17.51
CA GLN A 8 -24.44 -12.98 16.61
C GLN A 8 -23.09 -12.27 16.38
N ASP A 9 -22.32 -12.83 15.46
CA ASP A 9 -21.36 -12.05 14.71
C ASP A 9 -22.22 -10.95 14.07
N ASP A 10 -22.23 -9.77 14.67
CA ASP A 10 -22.59 -8.55 13.98
C ASP A 10 -21.35 -8.25 13.12
N PRO A 11 -21.27 -8.67 11.84
CA PRO A 11 -20.23 -8.14 10.98
C PRO A 11 -20.53 -6.66 10.91
N ALA A 12 -19.73 -5.90 11.65
CA ALA A 12 -19.77 -4.45 11.78
C ALA A 12 -20.35 -3.86 10.50
N ARG A 13 -21.55 -3.28 10.59
CA ARG A 13 -22.23 -2.64 9.45
C ARG A 13 -21.18 -1.74 8.80
N SER A 14 -20.61 -2.16 7.67
CA SER A 14 -19.57 -1.40 6.99
C SER A 14 -20.25 -0.16 6.47
N ASN A 15 -20.15 0.92 7.23
CA ASN A 15 -20.75 2.17 6.83
C ASN A 15 -20.02 2.60 5.55
N LYS A 16 -20.77 3.09 4.55
CA LYS A 16 -20.20 3.59 3.29
C LYS A 16 -19.06 4.61 3.52
N SER A 17 -19.05 5.26 4.68
CA SER A 17 -17.98 6.15 5.15
C SER A 17 -16.65 5.45 5.40
N ASP A 18 -16.66 4.21 5.86
CA ASP A 18 -15.48 3.48 6.32
C ASP A 18 -14.67 2.98 5.13
N GLU A 19 -15.35 2.51 4.08
CA GLU A 19 -14.72 2.14 2.80
C GLU A 19 -14.00 3.33 2.15
N ARG A 20 -14.64 4.50 2.13
CA ARG A 20 -14.03 5.73 1.58
C ARG A 20 -12.83 6.19 2.40
N THR A 21 -12.92 6.09 3.72
CA THR A 21 -11.81 6.45 4.62
C THR A 21 -10.63 5.50 4.44
N ALA A 22 -10.88 4.20 4.38
CA ALA A 22 -9.86 3.19 4.09
C ALA A 22 -9.22 3.43 2.71
N PHE A 23 -10.03 3.74 1.68
CA PHE A 23 -9.54 4.06 0.35
C PHE A 23 -8.65 5.32 0.35
N LEU A 24 -9.05 6.39 1.06
CA LEU A 24 -8.25 7.61 1.17
C LEU A 24 -6.93 7.37 1.90
N ILE A 25 -6.93 6.60 2.99
CA ILE A 25 -5.71 6.23 3.71
C ILE A 25 -4.79 5.43 2.79
N LEU A 26 -5.33 4.41 2.11
CA LEU A 26 -4.57 3.65 1.12
C LEU A 26 -4.05 4.57 0.01
N ALA A 27 -4.85 5.41 -0.59
CA ALA A 27 -4.41 6.30 -1.67
C ALA A 27 -3.31 7.28 -1.22
N VAL A 28 -3.45 7.90 -0.03
CA VAL A 28 -2.51 8.91 0.48
C VAL A 28 -1.23 8.29 1.03
N VAL A 29 -1.25 7.03 1.46
CA VAL A 29 -0.04 6.35 1.98
C VAL A 29 0.58 5.45 0.92
N LEU A 30 -0.22 4.56 0.32
CA LEU A 30 0.25 3.58 -0.66
C LEU A 30 0.75 4.27 -1.92
N ALA A 31 0.04 5.24 -2.48
CA ALA A 31 0.48 5.85 -3.75
C ALA A 31 1.82 6.59 -3.60
N PRO A 32 2.07 7.39 -2.55
CA PRO A 32 3.40 7.96 -2.32
C PRO A 32 4.46 6.90 -2.01
N ALA A 33 4.15 5.88 -1.20
CA ALA A 33 5.08 4.80 -0.93
C ALA A 33 5.50 4.07 -2.22
N LEU A 34 4.54 3.80 -3.11
CA LEU A 34 4.79 3.19 -4.41
C LEU A 34 5.64 4.09 -5.31
N ALA A 35 5.38 5.41 -5.30
CA ALA A 35 6.19 6.38 -6.04
C ALA A 35 7.66 6.36 -5.57
N VAL A 36 7.91 6.33 -4.26
CA VAL A 36 9.26 6.23 -3.70
C VAL A 36 9.92 4.90 -4.06
N ALA A 37 9.18 3.78 -3.98
CA ALA A 37 9.71 2.47 -4.35
C ALA A 37 10.11 2.41 -5.83
N ILE A 38 9.28 2.95 -6.73
CA ILE A 38 9.56 2.95 -8.18
C ILE A 38 10.71 3.91 -8.50
N VAL A 39 10.64 5.17 -8.08
CA VAL A 39 11.65 6.19 -8.43
C VAL A 39 12.98 5.89 -7.73
N GLY A 40 12.92 5.55 -6.44
CA GLY A 40 14.10 5.17 -5.66
C GLY A 40 14.71 3.86 -6.15
N GLY A 41 13.89 2.85 -6.42
CA GLY A 41 14.33 1.59 -7.01
C GLY A 41 14.96 1.77 -8.39
N TRP A 42 14.35 2.60 -9.25
CA TRP A 42 14.89 2.92 -10.57
C TRP A 42 16.21 3.68 -10.49
N GLY A 43 16.29 4.73 -9.67
CA GLY A 43 17.52 5.48 -9.45
C GLY A 43 18.63 4.61 -8.88
N PHE A 44 18.31 3.76 -7.91
CA PHE A 44 19.25 2.81 -7.33
C PHE A 44 19.72 1.75 -8.33
N PHE A 45 18.81 1.23 -9.17
CA PHE A 45 19.15 0.28 -10.23
C PHE A 45 20.12 0.91 -11.24
N VAL A 46 19.83 2.12 -11.70
CA VAL A 46 20.74 2.88 -12.58
C VAL A 46 22.07 3.15 -11.89
N TRP A 47 22.07 3.52 -10.61
CA TRP A 47 23.29 3.73 -9.83
C TRP A 47 24.16 2.46 -9.76
N ILE A 48 23.55 1.29 -9.55
CA ILE A 48 24.28 0.01 -9.62
C ILE A 48 24.86 -0.20 -11.01
N LEU A 49 24.10 0.05 -12.07
CA LEU A 49 24.61 -0.06 -13.44
C LEU A 49 25.81 0.86 -13.68
N GLN A 50 25.80 2.09 -13.14
CA GLN A 50 26.94 3.00 -13.22
C GLN A 50 28.20 2.45 -12.52
N MET A 51 28.04 1.67 -11.45
CA MET A 51 29.17 1.00 -10.78
C MET A 51 29.92 0.03 -11.71
N PHE A 52 29.22 -0.59 -12.67
CA PHE A 52 29.78 -1.54 -13.62
C PHE A 52 30.21 -0.91 -14.95
N TYR A 53 29.41 0.02 -15.48
CA TYR A 53 29.60 0.59 -16.81
C TYR A 53 30.24 1.99 -16.80
N GLY A 54 30.48 2.55 -15.61
CA GLY A 54 30.99 3.91 -15.43
C GLY A 54 29.87 4.97 -15.47
N PRO A 55 30.18 6.20 -15.03
CA PRO A 55 29.22 7.30 -15.05
C PRO A 55 28.84 7.68 -16.49
N PRO A 56 27.63 8.22 -16.71
CA PRO A 56 27.20 8.65 -18.05
C PRO A 56 28.12 9.77 -18.58
N THR A 57 28.85 9.49 -19.66
CA THR A 57 29.69 10.47 -20.37
C THR A 57 28.81 11.28 -21.31
N GLY A 58 28.29 12.41 -20.80
CA GLY A 58 27.74 13.49 -21.63
C GLY A 58 28.85 14.32 -22.27
#